data_AF-A0A8S3FP51-F1
#
_entry.id   AF-A0A8S3FP51-F1
#
_cell.length_a   1.000
_cell.length_b   1.000
_cell.length_c   1.000
_cell.angle_alpha   90.00
_cell.angle_beta   90.00
_cell.angle_gamma   90.00
#
_symmetry.space_group_name_H-M   'P 1'
#
loop_
_entity.id
_entity.type
_entity.pdbx_description
1 polymer ?
#
loop_
_entity_poly.entity_id
_entity_poly.type
_entity_poly.pdbx_seq_one_letter_code
_entity_poly.pdbx_strand_id
1 'polypeptide(L)'
;MAEIYQYWQDQYNATFAYLTASPDQLYPFLREFFDRTGFPSGSAHMRHFTWLDVNFITFFMSSSYMAKKTETLEMFLQNTRNRRFVLLGDIFQKDPEIYANIYSQYPDRIAKIFIRKYVDDNEGQQRLEDLFKDIPSEKWATFEKGADLPRNVL
;
A
#
# COMPACT_ATOMS: atom_id res chain seq x y z
N MET A 1 -12.97 3.78 3.08
CA MET A 1 -11.90 2.75 3.14
C MET A 1 -12.25 1.68 4.16
N ALA A 2 -12.55 2.03 5.43
CA ALA A 2 -12.91 1.05 6.46
C ALA A 2 -13.99 0.04 6.02
N GLU A 3 -15.12 0.51 5.50
CA GLU A 3 -16.23 -0.36 5.05
C GLU A 3 -15.81 -1.39 4.00
N ILE A 4 -15.11 -0.97 2.93
CA ILE A 4 -14.66 -1.90 1.89
C ILE A 4 -13.60 -2.88 2.41
N TYR A 5 -12.76 -2.45 3.36
CA TYR A 5 -11.78 -3.32 3.99
C TYR A 5 -12.43 -4.35 4.91
N GLN A 6 -13.44 -3.95 5.70
CA GLN A 6 -14.27 -4.87 6.48
C GLN A 6 -14.94 -5.90 5.56
N TYR A 7 -15.53 -5.44 4.46
CA TYR A 7 -16.12 -6.34 3.47
C TYR A 7 -15.09 -7.35 2.92
N TRP A 8 -13.88 -6.91 2.56
CA TRP A 8 -12.84 -7.83 2.09
C TRP A 8 -12.36 -8.80 3.20
N GLN A 9 -12.29 -8.33 4.45
CA GLN A 9 -11.99 -9.19 5.59
C GLN A 9 -13.04 -10.30 5.71
N ASP A 10 -14.32 -9.94 5.68
CA ASP A 10 -15.41 -10.90 5.89
C ASP A 10 -15.57 -11.87 4.71
N GLN A 11 -15.50 -11.37 3.48
CA GLN A 11 -15.76 -12.18 2.29
C GLN A 11 -14.58 -13.06 1.87
N TYR A 12 -13.34 -12.57 2.03
CA TYR A 12 -12.14 -13.27 1.55
C TYR A 12 -11.24 -13.77 2.68
N ASN A 13 -11.66 -13.60 3.94
CA ASN A 13 -10.80 -13.80 5.12
C ASN A 13 -9.48 -13.02 4.97
N ALA A 14 -9.57 -11.80 4.44
CA ALA A 14 -8.40 -10.99 4.11
C ALA A 14 -7.67 -10.56 5.40
N THR A 15 -6.34 -10.65 5.37
CA THR A 15 -5.47 -10.14 6.44
C THR A 15 -4.86 -8.83 5.98
N PHE A 16 -4.87 -7.82 6.86
CA PHE A 16 -4.36 -6.49 6.56
C PHE A 16 -2.95 -6.29 7.11
N ALA A 17 -2.09 -5.70 6.29
CA ALA A 17 -0.78 -5.17 6.69
C ALA A 17 -0.72 -3.70 6.27
N TYR A 18 -0.63 -2.81 7.26
CA TYR A 18 -0.55 -1.37 7.08
C TYR A 18 0.91 -0.94 7.07
N LEU A 19 1.41 -0.45 5.92
CA LEU A 19 2.78 0.03 5.78
C LEU A 19 2.78 1.56 5.73
N THR A 20 3.48 2.21 6.67
CA THR A 20 3.53 3.67 6.77
C THR A 20 4.95 4.19 6.95
N ALA A 21 5.24 5.34 6.36
CA ALA A 21 6.48 6.09 6.61
C ALA A 21 6.52 6.73 8.01
N SER A 22 5.37 6.75 8.70
CA SER A 22 5.24 7.43 9.97
C SER A 22 6.14 6.81 11.04
N PRO A 23 6.72 7.64 11.92
CA PRO A 23 7.46 7.19 13.09
C PRO A 23 6.65 6.24 13.99
N ASP A 24 7.28 5.20 14.52
CA ASP A 24 6.65 4.21 15.40
C ASP A 24 6.07 4.79 16.70
N GLN A 25 6.55 5.95 17.14
CA GLN A 25 5.97 6.67 18.28
C GLN A 25 4.51 7.10 18.04
N LEU A 26 4.07 7.18 16.79
CA LEU A 26 2.68 7.47 16.44
C LEU A 26 1.77 6.24 16.51
N TYR A 27 2.29 5.07 16.85
CA TYR A 27 1.52 3.84 16.88
C TYR A 27 0.28 3.88 17.79
N PRO A 28 0.32 4.44 19.03
CA PRO A 28 -0.88 4.52 19.87
C PRO A 28 -2.01 5.31 19.21
N PHE A 29 -1.69 6.44 18.57
CA PHE A 29 -2.66 7.26 17.84
C PHE A 29 -3.23 6.53 16.63
N LEU A 30 -2.37 5.82 15.88
CA LEU A 30 -2.80 5.03 14.73
C LEU A 30 -3.75 3.90 15.15
N ARG A 31 -3.44 3.21 16.25
CA ARG A 31 -4.28 2.16 16.81
C ARG A 31 -5.64 2.70 17.24
N GLU A 32 -5.67 3.79 18.01
CA GLU A 32 -6.93 4.43 18.41
C GLU A 32 -7.77 4.84 17.20
N PHE A 33 -7.12 5.39 16.16
CA PHE A 33 -7.79 5.73 14.92
C PHE A 33 -8.44 4.51 14.27
N PHE A 34 -7.73 3.38 14.14
CA PHE A 34 -8.30 2.15 13.57
C PHE A 34 -9.49 1.66 14.37
N ASP A 35 -9.38 1.63 15.70
CA ASP A 35 -10.45 1.17 16.59
C ASP A 35 -11.71 2.05 16.46
N ARG A 36 -11.53 3.38 16.37
CA ARG A 36 -12.64 4.33 16.26
C ARG A 36 -13.30 4.36 14.89
N THR A 37 -12.54 4.07 13.83
CA THR A 37 -13.03 4.16 12.44
C THR A 37 -13.42 2.80 11.85
N GLY A 38 -13.22 1.72 12.59
CA GLY A 38 -13.60 0.36 12.19
C GLY A 38 -12.67 -0.24 11.15
N PHE A 39 -11.42 0.20 11.04
CA PHE A 39 -10.48 -0.50 10.16
C PHE A 39 -10.23 -1.93 10.69
N PRO A 40 -10.15 -2.94 9.81
CA PRO A 40 -9.78 -4.29 10.22
C PRO A 40 -8.49 -4.31 11.03
N SER A 41 -8.45 -5.17 12.06
CA SER A 41 -7.20 -5.43 12.76
C SER A 41 -6.15 -6.01 11.80
N GLY A 42 -4.93 -5.53 11.90
CA GLY A 42 -3.82 -5.93 11.03
C GLY A 42 -2.47 -5.58 11.62
N SER A 43 -1.39 -6.03 10.98
CA SER A 43 -0.05 -5.63 11.38
C SER A 43 0.24 -4.21 10.92
N ALA A 44 0.91 -3.41 11.76
CA ALA A 44 1.38 -2.08 11.39
C ALA A 44 2.90 -2.08 11.28
N HIS A 45 3.40 -1.76 10.10
CA HIS A 45 4.82 -1.66 9.78
C HIS A 45 5.17 -0.19 9.67
N MET A 46 5.69 0.33 10.76
CA MET A 46 6.07 1.74 10.93
C MET A 46 7.58 1.88 10.85
N ARG A 47 8.05 3.09 10.56
CA ARG A 47 9.49 3.35 10.54
C ARG A 47 9.97 3.67 11.95
N HIS A 48 11.02 2.98 12.38
CA HIS A 48 11.74 3.36 13.60
C HIS A 48 12.41 4.73 13.38
N PHE A 49 12.06 5.71 14.22
CA PHE A 49 12.63 7.05 14.19
C PHE A 49 13.51 7.25 15.41
N THR A 50 14.72 7.74 15.20
CA THR A 50 15.70 8.03 16.25
C THR A 50 16.05 9.52 16.27
N TRP A 51 16.56 10.03 17.39
CA TRP A 51 16.99 11.43 17.53
C TRP A 51 18.06 11.87 16.52
N LEU A 52 18.72 10.92 15.83
CA LEU A 52 19.68 11.17 14.76
C LEU A 52 19.01 11.48 13.40
N ASP A 53 17.71 11.24 13.27
CA ASP A 53 16.90 11.57 12.10
C ASP A 53 16.47 13.05 12.16
N VAL A 54 17.46 13.95 12.22
CA VAL A 54 17.31 15.38 12.60
C VAL A 54 16.41 16.21 11.67
N ASN A 55 16.05 15.68 10.49
CA ASN A 55 15.14 16.35 9.55
C ASN A 55 13.97 15.43 9.15
N PHE A 56 12.78 15.74 9.66
CA PHE A 56 11.53 15.03 9.37
C PHE A 56 11.24 14.96 7.85
N ILE A 57 11.53 16.01 7.09
CA ILE A 57 11.25 16.03 5.64
C ILE A 57 12.15 15.04 4.91
N THR A 58 13.45 15.05 5.22
CA THR A 58 14.42 14.09 4.65
C THR A 58 14.09 12.67 5.07
N PHE A 59 13.62 12.45 6.29
CA PHE A 59 13.15 11.14 6.76
C PHE A 59 12.04 10.61 5.86
N PHE A 60 10.97 11.38 5.61
CA PHE A 60 9.86 10.96 4.75
C PHE A 60 10.24 10.77 3.27
N MET A 61 11.22 11.52 2.77
CA MET A 61 11.64 11.47 1.35
C MET A 61 12.88 10.59 1.07
N SER A 62 13.50 10.01 2.11
CA SER A 62 14.74 9.22 1.95
C SER A 62 14.52 7.94 1.14
N SER A 63 15.50 7.61 0.28
CA SER A 63 15.57 6.32 -0.45
C SER A 63 15.53 5.10 0.49
N SER A 64 15.88 5.29 1.77
CA SER A 64 15.75 4.29 2.83
C SER A 64 14.31 3.82 3.05
N TYR A 65 13.31 4.71 2.91
CA TYR A 65 11.91 4.33 3.08
C TYR A 65 11.44 3.37 1.97
N MET A 66 11.90 3.60 0.73
CA MET A 66 11.62 2.72 -0.39
C MET A 66 12.15 1.32 -0.18
N ALA A 67 13.44 1.23 0.14
CA ALA A 67 14.07 -0.05 0.43
C ALA A 67 13.31 -0.81 1.53
N LYS A 68 12.87 -0.11 2.58
CA LYS A 68 12.18 -0.74 3.71
C LYS A 68 10.76 -1.21 3.39
N LYS A 69 9.98 -0.46 2.60
CA LYS A 69 8.66 -0.91 2.13
C LYS A 69 8.79 -2.13 1.21
N THR A 70 9.74 -2.09 0.27
CA THR A 70 10.03 -3.21 -0.62
C THR A 70 10.45 -4.45 0.17
N GLU A 71 11.42 -4.32 1.09
CA GLU A 71 11.88 -5.41 1.96
C GLU A 71 10.73 -6.02 2.78
N THR A 72 9.84 -5.18 3.33
CA THR A 72 8.68 -5.65 4.08
C THR A 72 7.72 -6.46 3.18
N LEU A 73 7.44 -5.97 1.96
CA LEU A 73 6.60 -6.70 0.99
C LEU A 73 7.25 -8.02 0.56
N GLU A 74 8.54 -8.01 0.27
CA GLU A 74 9.30 -9.21 -0.11
C GLU A 74 9.30 -10.24 1.02
N MET A 75 9.52 -9.80 2.27
CA MET A 75 9.39 -10.66 3.45
C MET A 75 8.01 -11.31 3.52
N PHE A 76 6.92 -10.57 3.27
CA PHE A 76 5.58 -11.16 3.24
C PHE A 76 5.40 -12.17 2.11
N LEU A 77 5.86 -11.84 0.91
CA LEU A 77 5.75 -12.70 -0.27
C LEU A 77 6.52 -14.01 -0.08
N GLN A 78 7.68 -13.96 0.55
CA GLN A 78 8.53 -15.12 0.84
C GLN A 78 7.97 -15.99 1.97
N ASN A 79 7.45 -15.37 3.05
CA ASN A 79 7.01 -16.11 4.23
C ASN A 79 5.56 -16.62 4.17
N THR A 80 4.77 -16.21 3.17
CA THR A 80 3.39 -16.66 3.01
C THR A 80 3.27 -17.54 1.76
N ARG A 81 3.29 -18.87 1.92
CA ARG A 81 3.49 -19.75 0.76
C ARG A 81 2.34 -19.80 -0.27
N ASN A 82 1.12 -19.39 0.07
CA ASN A 82 -0.06 -19.53 -0.82
C ASN A 82 -0.96 -18.29 -0.86
N ARG A 83 -0.49 -17.13 -0.41
CA ARG A 83 -1.32 -15.91 -0.38
C ARG A 83 -1.11 -15.06 -1.62
N ARG A 84 -2.21 -14.57 -2.19
CA ARG A 84 -2.20 -13.49 -3.18
C ARG A 84 -2.36 -12.16 -2.47
N PHE A 85 -1.78 -11.11 -3.05
CA PHE A 85 -1.73 -9.78 -2.48
C PHE A 85 -2.53 -8.80 -3.32
N VAL A 86 -3.32 -7.98 -2.64
CA VAL A 86 -3.88 -6.75 -3.20
C VAL A 86 -3.07 -5.60 -2.62
N LEU A 87 -2.44 -4.81 -3.47
CA LEU A 87 -1.57 -3.71 -3.07
C LEU A 87 -2.34 -2.39 -3.19
N LEU A 88 -2.40 -1.62 -2.11
CA LEU A 88 -3.07 -0.31 -2.08
C LEU A 88 -2.09 0.78 -1.67
N GLY A 89 -1.90 1.77 -2.54
CA GLY A 89 -0.92 2.84 -2.35
C GLY A 89 -1.40 4.19 -2.84
N ASP A 90 -0.55 5.20 -2.73
CA ASP A 90 -0.83 6.59 -3.10
C ASP A 90 0.12 7.07 -4.21
N ILE A 91 -0.42 7.80 -5.19
CA ILE A 91 0.32 8.31 -6.35
C ILE A 91 1.44 9.29 -5.99
N PHE A 92 1.28 10.03 -4.90
CA PHE A 92 2.28 10.99 -4.44
C PHE A 92 3.39 10.35 -3.60
N GLN A 93 3.19 9.11 -3.19
CA GLN A 93 4.28 8.30 -2.69
C GLN A 93 4.95 7.57 -3.85
N LYS A 94 5.90 6.73 -3.49
CA LYS A 94 6.60 5.85 -4.41
C LYS A 94 5.99 4.45 -4.45
N ASP A 95 4.75 4.32 -3.96
CA ASP A 95 4.00 3.08 -4.01
C ASP A 95 3.87 2.55 -5.45
N PRO A 96 3.60 3.39 -6.48
CA PRO A 96 3.57 2.91 -7.85
C PRO A 96 4.88 2.22 -8.27
N GLU A 97 6.04 2.84 -8.01
CA GLU A 97 7.34 2.27 -8.38
C GLU A 97 7.64 0.97 -7.63
N ILE A 98 7.35 0.92 -6.33
CA ILE A 98 7.51 -0.30 -5.53
C ILE A 98 6.61 -1.40 -6.10
N TYR A 99 5.35 -1.11 -6.37
CA TYR A 99 4.39 -2.12 -6.81
C TYR A 99 4.66 -2.60 -8.24
N ALA A 100 5.16 -1.73 -9.12
CA ALA A 100 5.62 -2.15 -10.45
C ALA A 100 6.77 -3.16 -10.34
N ASN A 101 7.76 -2.84 -9.51
CA ASN A 101 8.92 -3.70 -9.29
C ASN A 101 8.54 -5.04 -8.63
N ILE A 102 7.64 -5.01 -7.63
CA ILE A 102 7.15 -6.21 -6.97
C ILE A 102 6.33 -7.07 -7.94
N TYR A 103 5.49 -6.47 -8.77
CA TYR A 103 4.71 -7.20 -9.77
C TYR A 103 5.61 -7.88 -10.80
N SER A 104 6.66 -7.20 -11.29
CA SER A 104 7.66 -7.77 -12.20
C SER A 104 8.31 -9.04 -11.64
N GLN A 105 8.63 -9.04 -10.34
CA GLN A 105 9.27 -10.17 -9.67
C GLN A 105 8.30 -11.29 -9.26
N TYR A 106 7.04 -10.96 -8.93
CA TYR A 106 6.08 -11.89 -8.36
C TYR A 106 4.67 -11.77 -9.00
N PRO A 107 4.52 -11.84 -10.34
CA PRO A 107 3.26 -11.50 -11.01
C PRO A 107 2.09 -12.40 -10.60
N ASP A 108 2.35 -13.69 -10.34
CA ASP A 108 1.31 -14.65 -9.92
C ASP A 108 0.79 -14.40 -8.49
N ARG A 109 1.62 -13.76 -7.67
CA ARG A 109 1.33 -13.44 -6.27
C ARG A 109 0.54 -12.15 -6.13
N ILE A 110 0.56 -11.26 -7.13
CA ILE A 110 -0.17 -9.99 -7.08
C ILE A 110 -1.51 -10.16 -7.81
N ALA A 111 -2.60 -10.13 -7.03
CA ALA A 111 -3.95 -10.20 -7.57
C ALA A 111 -4.32 -8.89 -8.27
N LYS A 112 -4.13 -7.77 -7.59
CA LYS A 112 -4.54 -6.44 -8.05
C LYS A 112 -3.71 -5.34 -7.38
N ILE A 113 -3.45 -4.25 -8.10
CA ILE A 113 -2.82 -3.03 -7.61
C ILE A 113 -3.82 -1.89 -7.69
N PHE A 114 -4.03 -1.17 -6.59
CA PHE A 114 -4.85 0.03 -6.56
C PHE A 114 -4.00 1.23 -6.15
N ILE A 115 -3.96 2.24 -7.01
CA ILE A 115 -3.27 3.49 -6.71
C ILE A 115 -4.29 4.59 -6.49
N ARG A 116 -4.25 5.21 -5.32
CA ARG A 116 -5.06 6.38 -5.04
C ARG A 116 -4.51 7.57 -5.82
N LYS A 117 -5.37 8.26 -6.57
CA LYS A 117 -5.06 9.54 -7.20
C LYS A 117 -6.10 10.60 -6.86
N TYR A 118 -5.81 11.85 -7.22
CA TYR A 118 -6.73 12.96 -7.10
C TYR A 118 -7.38 13.28 -8.45
N VAL A 119 -8.53 13.95 -8.40
CA VAL A 119 -9.24 14.45 -9.59
C VAL A 119 -8.30 15.35 -10.39
N ASP A 120 -8.36 15.25 -11.72
CA ASP A 120 -7.60 16.07 -12.68
C ASP A 120 -6.05 15.92 -12.63
N ASP A 121 -5.53 14.87 -11.98
CA ASP A 121 -4.09 14.55 -12.02
C ASP A 121 -3.71 13.81 -13.32
N ASN A 122 -3.66 14.57 -14.42
CA ASN A 122 -3.29 14.05 -15.75
C ASN A 122 -1.82 13.64 -15.83
N GLU A 123 -0.92 14.40 -15.19
CA GLU A 123 0.51 14.05 -15.15
C GLU A 123 0.75 12.77 -14.36
N GLY A 124 0.08 12.62 -13.21
CA GLY A 124 0.10 11.38 -12.44
C GLY A 124 -0.47 10.21 -13.22
N GLN A 125 -1.59 10.40 -13.93
CA GLN A 125 -2.18 9.36 -14.78
C GLN A 125 -1.18 8.89 -15.86
N GLN A 126 -0.55 9.82 -16.59
CA GLN A 126 0.45 9.48 -17.61
C GLN A 126 1.64 8.74 -17.00
N ARG A 127 2.13 9.21 -15.84
CA ARG A 127 3.21 8.53 -15.11
C ARG A 127 2.86 7.10 -14.75
N LEU A 128 1.62 6.83 -14.33
CA LEU A 128 1.16 5.47 -14.01
C LEU A 128 1.08 4.60 -15.26
N GLU A 129 0.58 5.14 -16.37
CA GLU A 129 0.52 4.42 -17.65
C GLU A 129 1.91 4.04 -18.15
N ASP A 130 2.88 4.96 -18.07
CA ASP A 130 4.26 4.70 -18.47
C ASP A 130 4.92 3.65 -17.57
N LEU A 131 4.66 3.72 -16.27
CA LEU A 131 5.25 2.83 -15.26
C LEU A 131 4.65 1.42 -15.30
N PHE A 132 3.34 1.31 -15.55
CA PHE A 132 2.59 0.06 -15.57
C PHE A 132 2.32 -0.46 -16.99
N LYS A 133 2.98 0.09 -18.02
CA LYS A 133 2.81 -0.32 -19.42
C LYS A 133 2.98 -1.83 -19.67
N ASP A 134 3.84 -2.48 -18.88
CA ASP A 134 4.16 -3.91 -19.00
C ASP A 134 3.29 -4.77 -18.05
N ILE A 135 2.39 -4.15 -17.29
CA ILE A 135 1.45 -4.81 -16.39
C ILE A 135 0.08 -4.88 -17.09
N PRO A 136 -0.56 -6.07 -17.17
CA PRO A 136 -1.89 -6.19 -17.77
C PRO A 136 -2.88 -5.19 -17.16
N SER A 137 -3.70 -4.54 -17.98
CA SER A 137 -4.57 -3.45 -17.50
C SER A 137 -5.61 -3.92 -16.48
N GLU A 138 -5.98 -5.21 -16.51
CA GLU A 138 -6.84 -5.83 -15.51
C GLU A 138 -6.16 -6.04 -14.14
N LYS A 139 -4.83 -5.87 -14.05
CA LYS A 139 -4.05 -6.05 -12.81
C LYS A 139 -3.86 -4.78 -12.01
N TRP A 140 -4.21 -3.62 -12.54
CA TRP A 140 -4.15 -2.38 -11.80
C TRP A 140 -5.38 -1.49 -12.05
N ALA A 141 -5.62 -0.53 -11.18
CA ALA A 141 -6.64 0.50 -11.33
C ALA A 141 -6.33 1.70 -10.43
N THR A 142 -6.90 2.86 -10.77
CA THR A 142 -6.86 4.04 -9.90
C THR A 142 -8.19 4.22 -9.15
N PHE A 143 -8.14 4.92 -8.02
CA PHE A 143 -9.32 5.27 -7.23
C PHE A 143 -9.09 6.60 -6.51
N GLU A 144 -10.15 7.28 -6.08
CA GLU A 144 -10.02 8.56 -5.34
C GLU A 144 -10.44 8.41 -3.88
N LYS A 145 -11.55 7.70 -3.69
CA LYS A 145 -12.21 7.45 -2.41
C LYS A 145 -12.36 5.95 -2.23
N GLY A 146 -12.46 5.53 -0.97
CA GLY A 146 -12.61 4.10 -0.68
C GLY A 146 -13.91 3.48 -1.15
N ALA A 147 -14.92 4.28 -1.52
CA ALA A 147 -16.16 3.78 -2.13
C ALA A 147 -15.96 3.36 -3.60
N ASP A 148 -14.90 3.83 -4.26
CA ASP A 148 -14.60 3.52 -5.65
C ASP A 148 -13.89 2.16 -5.79
N LEU A 149 -13.40 1.61 -4.68
CA LEU A 149 -12.75 0.30 -4.65
C LEU A 149 -13.79 -0.82 -4.86
N PRO A 150 -13.50 -1.79 -5.73
CA PRO A 150 -14.47 -2.83 -6.05
C PRO A 150 -14.61 -3.84 -4.91
N ARG A 151 -15.83 -4.35 -4.73
CA ARG A 151 -16.10 -5.47 -3.81
C ARG A 151 -15.47 -6.78 -4.29
N ASN A 152 -15.37 -6.98 -5.62
CA ASN A 152 -14.65 -8.10 -6.19
C ASN A 152 -13.21 -7.71 -6.54
N VAL A 153 -12.23 -8.40 -5.95
CA VAL A 153 -10.79 -8.14 -6.13
C VAL A 153 -9.99 -9.36 -6.53
N LEU A 154 -10.65 -10.52 -6.73
CA LEU A 154 -10.03 -11.79 -7.09
C LEU A 154 -10.57 -12.36 -8.40
#